data_AF-A0A7J7IMI7-F1
#
_entry.id   AF-A0A7J7IMI7-F1
#
_cell.length_a   1.000
_cell.length_b   1.000
_cell.length_c   1.000
_cell.angle_alpha   90.00
_cell.angle_beta   90.00
_cell.angle_gamma   90.00
#
_symmetry.space_group_name_H-M   'P 1'
#
loop_
_entity.id
_entity.type
_entity.pdbx_description
1 polymer ?
#
loop_
_entity_poly.entity_id
_entity_poly.type
_entity_poly.pdbx_seq_one_letter_code
_entity_poly.pdbx_strand_id
1 'polypeptide(L)'
;MGLDSGPETTKMLQEKLRTMKTVLWNGPLGVFEMPNFAKGTFAIADTLAEITQHGCITIVGGGDSVAAMEQSGKADKVSHISTGGGAALELIEGRVLPGVAALQKV
;
A
#
# COMPACT_ATOMS: atom_id res chain seq x y z
N MET A 1 12.57 17.79 -12.04
CA MET A 1 12.35 16.54 -11.27
C MET A 1 10.86 16.24 -11.28
N GLY A 2 10.44 14.98 -11.44
CA GLY A 2 9.04 14.57 -11.23
C GLY A 2 8.87 14.11 -9.78
N LEU A 3 7.89 14.67 -9.07
CA LEU A 3 7.72 14.48 -7.61
C LEU A 3 6.38 13.84 -7.22
N ASP A 4 5.45 13.74 -8.16
CA ASP A 4 4.16 13.02 -8.03
C ASP A 4 3.77 12.48 -9.41
N SER A 5 2.88 11.50 -9.40
CA SER A 5 2.24 11.00 -10.60
C SER A 5 1.26 12.03 -11.19
N GLY A 6 1.21 12.10 -12.52
CA GLY A 6 0.24 12.93 -13.22
C GLY A 6 -1.19 12.36 -13.16
N PRO A 7 -2.21 13.16 -13.53
CA PRO A 7 -3.61 12.74 -13.48
C PRO A 7 -3.90 11.52 -14.38
N GLU A 8 -3.33 11.47 -15.58
CA GLU A 8 -3.54 10.34 -16.51
C GLU A 8 -2.89 9.05 -16.00
N THR A 9 -1.68 9.14 -15.40
CA THR A 9 -1.02 8.00 -14.78
C THR A 9 -1.82 7.49 -13.58
N THR A 10 -2.31 8.40 -12.74
CA THR A 10 -3.15 8.05 -11.59
C THR A 10 -4.41 7.32 -12.06
N LYS A 11 -5.13 7.89 -13.04
CA LYS A 11 -6.35 7.29 -13.61
C LYS A 11 -6.10 5.88 -14.15
N MET A 12 -5.04 5.71 -14.95
CA MET A 12 -4.67 4.40 -15.50
C MET A 12 -4.41 3.37 -14.38
N LEU A 13 -3.74 3.77 -13.30
CA LEU A 13 -3.49 2.88 -12.16
C LEU A 13 -4.80 2.52 -11.44
N GLN A 14 -5.69 3.49 -11.21
CA GLN A 14 -6.99 3.24 -10.57
C GLN A 14 -7.85 2.27 -11.39
N GLU A 15 -7.90 2.43 -12.70
CA GLU A 15 -8.62 1.51 -13.60
C GLU A 15 -8.08 0.09 -13.50
N LYS A 16 -6.76 -0.09 -13.48
CA LYS A 16 -6.15 -1.42 -13.29
C LYS A 16 -6.45 -2.00 -11.91
N LEU A 17 -6.33 -1.21 -10.85
CA LEU A 17 -6.58 -1.64 -9.47
C LEU A 17 -7.99 -2.20 -9.28
N ARG A 18 -9.01 -1.60 -9.91
CA ARG A 18 -10.40 -2.07 -9.85
C ARG A 18 -10.63 -3.48 -10.41
N THR A 19 -9.68 -4.01 -11.17
CA THR A 19 -9.76 -5.37 -11.74
C THR A 19 -9.03 -6.42 -10.88
N MET A 20 -8.29 -6.00 -9.86
CA MET A 20 -7.44 -6.86 -9.04
C MET A 20 -8.25 -7.57 -7.94
N LYS A 21 -7.85 -8.80 -7.62
CA LYS A 21 -8.41 -9.57 -6.48
C LYS A 21 -7.55 -9.47 -5.22
N THR A 22 -6.26 -9.19 -5.41
CA THR A 22 -5.31 -8.99 -4.31
C THR A 22 -4.32 -7.92 -4.73
N VAL A 23 -4.08 -6.96 -3.84
CA VAL A 23 -3.12 -5.87 -4.03
C VAL A 23 -2.22 -5.79 -2.81
N LEU A 24 -0.92 -5.73 -3.08
CA LEU A 24 0.08 -5.32 -2.12
C LEU A 24 0.56 -3.92 -2.52
N TRP A 25 0.46 -2.96 -1.60
CA TRP A 25 0.96 -1.61 -1.80
C TRP A 25 2.14 -1.31 -0.87
N ASN A 26 3.30 -1.04 -1.48
CA ASN A 26 4.53 -0.66 -0.80
C ASN A 26 5.26 0.44 -1.60
N GLY A 27 5.20 1.66 -1.10
CA GLY A 27 5.71 2.87 -1.76
C GLY A 27 4.60 3.83 -2.22
N PRO A 28 4.55 5.07 -1.69
CA PRO A 28 3.77 6.17 -2.25
C PRO A 28 4.10 6.48 -3.71
N LEU A 29 3.20 7.19 -4.42
CA LEU A 29 3.40 7.57 -5.83
C LEU A 29 4.14 8.90 -6.01
N GLY A 30 4.32 9.64 -4.91
CA GLY A 30 4.97 10.94 -4.86
C GLY A 30 5.42 11.27 -3.45
N VAL A 31 6.03 12.45 -3.30
CA VAL A 31 6.48 13.00 -2.01
C VAL A 31 5.26 13.54 -1.24
N PHE A 32 4.45 12.62 -0.72
CA PHE A 32 3.13 12.89 -0.14
C PHE A 32 3.17 13.76 1.12
N GLU A 33 4.33 13.86 1.75
CA GLU A 33 4.61 14.75 2.87
C GLU A 33 4.50 16.23 2.46
N MET A 34 4.66 16.51 1.16
CA MET A 34 4.44 17.84 0.57
C MET A 34 3.06 17.88 -0.09
N PRO A 35 2.12 18.74 0.37
CA PRO A 35 0.74 18.76 -0.14
C PRO A 35 0.60 18.93 -1.66
N ASN A 36 1.56 19.63 -2.30
CA ASN A 36 1.58 19.84 -3.74
C ASN A 36 1.89 18.55 -4.54
N PHE A 37 2.43 17.52 -3.89
CA PHE A 37 2.91 16.28 -4.50
C PHE A 37 2.28 15.02 -3.87
N ALA A 38 1.14 15.19 -3.19
CA ALA A 38 0.43 14.12 -2.47
C ALA A 38 -0.80 13.59 -3.20
N LYS A 39 -1.22 14.22 -4.31
CA LYS A 39 -2.51 13.96 -4.95
C LYS A 39 -2.56 12.54 -5.51
N GLY A 40 -1.50 12.10 -6.19
CA GLY A 40 -1.42 10.74 -6.73
C GLY A 40 -1.49 9.68 -5.63
N THR A 41 -0.67 9.85 -4.58
CA THR A 41 -0.64 8.95 -3.42
C THR A 41 -2.01 8.81 -2.76
N PHE A 42 -2.69 9.92 -2.44
CA PHE A 42 -4.00 9.86 -1.77
C PHE A 42 -5.11 9.36 -2.69
N ALA A 43 -5.06 9.64 -3.99
CA ALA A 43 -6.00 9.06 -4.95
C ALA A 43 -5.88 7.53 -5.04
N ILE A 44 -4.67 6.99 -4.91
CA ILE A 44 -4.47 5.54 -4.82
C ILE A 44 -4.93 4.99 -3.46
N ALA A 45 -4.64 5.67 -2.35
CA ALA A 45 -5.14 5.27 -1.03
C ALA A 45 -6.67 5.18 -0.99
N ASP A 46 -7.37 6.16 -1.58
CA ASP A 46 -8.83 6.15 -1.74
C ASP A 46 -9.31 4.96 -2.57
N THR A 47 -8.60 4.64 -3.66
CA THR A 47 -8.95 3.52 -4.54
C THR A 47 -8.76 2.18 -3.84
N LEU A 48 -7.68 2.02 -3.06
CA LEU A 48 -7.46 0.80 -2.28
C LEU A 48 -8.58 0.59 -1.26
N ALA A 49 -9.01 1.65 -0.56
CA ALA A 49 -10.16 1.57 0.34
C ALA A 49 -11.46 1.18 -0.40
N GLU A 50 -11.71 1.77 -1.57
CA GLU A 50 -12.87 1.47 -2.42
C GLU A 50 -12.90 -0.02 -2.84
N ILE A 51 -11.82 -0.52 -3.45
CA ILE A 51 -11.79 -1.90 -3.96
C ILE A 51 -11.80 -2.94 -2.84
N THR A 52 -11.30 -2.60 -1.64
CA THR A 52 -11.38 -3.47 -0.46
C THR A 52 -12.82 -3.73 -0.07
N GLN A 53 -13.65 -2.67 -0.06
CA GLN A 53 -15.08 -2.80 0.22
C GLN A 53 -15.80 -3.68 -0.80
N HIS A 54 -15.27 -3.77 -2.03
CA HIS A 54 -15.77 -4.66 -3.08
C HIS A 54 -15.15 -6.07 -3.06
N GLY A 55 -14.43 -6.45 -2.00
CA GLY A 55 -13.92 -7.80 -1.78
C GLY A 55 -12.51 -8.06 -2.30
N CYS A 56 -11.78 -7.02 -2.73
CA CYS A 56 -10.34 -7.14 -3.00
C CYS A 56 -9.56 -7.25 -1.69
N ILE A 57 -8.59 -8.18 -1.63
CA ILE A 57 -7.65 -8.22 -0.49
C ILE A 57 -6.59 -7.14 -0.70
N THR A 58 -6.51 -6.17 0.19
CA THR A 58 -5.52 -5.08 0.12
C THR A 58 -4.58 -5.13 1.32
N ILE A 59 -3.29 -5.27 1.03
CA ILE A 59 -2.22 -5.31 2.01
C ILE A 59 -1.37 -4.07 1.80
N VAL A 60 -1.20 -3.26 2.83
CA VAL A 60 -0.32 -2.10 2.80
C VAL A 60 0.89 -2.39 3.69
N GLY A 61 2.08 -2.24 3.14
CA GLY A 61 3.33 -2.46 3.88
C GLY A 61 4.37 -1.40 3.59
N GLY A 62 5.39 -1.33 4.43
CA GLY A 62 6.42 -0.27 4.40
C GLY A 62 5.98 0.98 5.15
N GLY A 63 6.92 1.61 5.86
CA GLY A 63 6.62 2.74 6.75
C GLY A 63 5.89 3.88 6.06
N ASP A 64 6.36 4.29 4.87
CA ASP A 64 5.80 5.46 4.17
C ASP A 64 4.39 5.21 3.62
N SER A 65 4.11 4.01 3.09
CA SER A 65 2.75 3.67 2.64
C SER A 65 1.77 3.56 3.80
N VAL A 66 2.22 3.04 4.95
CA VAL A 66 1.41 3.01 6.17
C VAL A 66 1.11 4.44 6.63
N ALA A 67 2.12 5.31 6.69
CA ALA A 67 1.95 6.72 7.04
C ALA A 67 0.99 7.45 6.08
N ALA A 68 1.08 7.19 4.77
CA ALA A 68 0.15 7.75 3.78
C ALA A 68 -1.30 7.25 3.98
N MET A 69 -1.50 5.99 4.36
CA MET A 69 -2.82 5.44 4.69
C MET A 69 -3.42 6.03 5.97
N GLU A 70 -2.60 6.27 6.97
CA GLU A 70 -3.00 6.94 8.21
C GLU A 70 -3.37 8.41 7.94
N GLN A 71 -2.52 9.14 7.22
CA GLN A 71 -2.75 10.55 6.90
C GLN A 71 -4.00 10.76 6.01
N SER A 72 -4.30 9.81 5.13
CA SER A 72 -5.53 9.84 4.31
C SER A 72 -6.79 9.41 5.07
N GLY A 73 -6.66 8.91 6.30
CA GLY A 73 -7.78 8.41 7.11
C GLY A 73 -8.40 7.14 6.55
N LYS A 74 -7.61 6.30 5.87
CA LYS A 74 -8.06 5.07 5.20
C LYS A 74 -7.47 3.80 5.79
N ALA A 75 -6.61 3.89 6.80
CA ALA A 75 -5.92 2.74 7.40
C ALA A 75 -6.89 1.60 7.81
N ASP A 76 -8.05 1.94 8.39
CA ASP A 76 -9.07 0.96 8.82
C ASP A 76 -9.95 0.44 7.67
N LYS A 77 -9.71 0.89 6.43
CA LYS A 77 -10.52 0.55 5.25
C LYS A 77 -9.81 -0.38 4.27
N VAL A 78 -8.62 -0.87 4.63
CA VAL A 78 -7.87 -1.89 3.89
C VAL A 78 -7.85 -3.21 4.66
N SER A 79 -7.53 -4.32 4.00
CA SER A 79 -7.57 -5.63 4.65
C SER A 79 -6.47 -5.81 5.70
N HIS A 80 -5.27 -5.26 5.46
CA HIS A 80 -4.17 -5.38 6.39
C HIS A 80 -3.19 -4.20 6.30
N ILE A 81 -2.86 -3.61 7.45
CA ILE A 81 -1.74 -2.68 7.65
C ILE A 81 -0.59 -3.46 8.27
N SER A 82 0.50 -3.63 7.52
CA SER A 82 1.67 -4.35 7.99
C SER A 82 2.55 -3.47 8.88
N THR A 83 2.81 -3.94 10.10
CA THR A 83 3.81 -3.35 11.01
C THR A 83 5.21 -3.89 10.75
N GLY A 84 5.37 -4.82 9.82
CA GLY A 84 6.63 -5.53 9.58
C GLY A 84 7.71 -4.71 8.88
N GLY A 85 7.36 -3.56 8.29
CA GLY A 85 8.33 -2.72 7.58
C GLY A 85 9.19 -3.53 6.59
N GLY A 86 10.50 -3.56 6.81
CA GLY A 86 11.44 -4.36 6.02
C GLY A 86 11.22 -5.89 6.11
N ALA A 87 10.75 -6.41 7.25
CA ALA A 87 10.46 -7.84 7.39
C ALA A 87 9.31 -8.30 6.49
N ALA A 88 8.33 -7.43 6.23
CA ALA A 88 7.25 -7.72 5.28
C ALA A 88 7.81 -7.83 3.84
N LEU A 89 8.74 -6.96 3.47
CA LEU A 89 9.42 -7.03 2.16
C LEU A 89 10.27 -8.29 2.04
N GLU A 90 11.08 -8.62 3.04
CA GLU A 90 11.85 -9.86 3.06
C GLU A 90 10.97 -11.11 2.92
N LEU A 91 9.79 -11.10 3.55
CA LEU A 91 8.81 -12.18 3.40
C LEU A 91 8.30 -12.29 1.96
N ILE A 92 8.00 -11.17 1.31
CA ILE A 92 7.51 -11.12 -0.08
C ILE A 92 8.62 -11.49 -1.08
N GLU A 93 9.88 -11.18 -0.76
CA GLU A 93 11.05 -11.66 -1.49
C GLU A 93 11.27 -13.18 -1.34
N GLY A 94 10.49 -13.86 -0.51
CA GLY A 94 10.58 -15.30 -0.27
C GLY A 94 11.68 -15.70 0.70
N ARG A 95 12.22 -14.75 1.48
CA ARG A 95 13.23 -15.05 2.49
C ARG A 95 12.61 -15.72 3.70
N VAL A 96 13.39 -16.57 4.34
CA VAL A 96 13.04 -17.14 5.63
C VAL A 96 13.29 -16.08 6.70
N LEU A 97 12.21 -15.59 7.33
CA LEU A 97 12.33 -14.69 8.47
C LEU A 97 12.81 -15.47 9.70
N PRO A 98 13.98 -15.14 10.29
CA PRO A 98 14.55 -15.94 11.39
C PRO A 98 13.62 -16.08 12.60
N GLY A 99 12.92 -14.98 12.95
CA GLY A 99 11.97 -14.99 14.07
C GLY A 99 10.75 -15.88 13.83
N VAL A 100 10.28 -15.99 12.58
CA VAL A 100 9.17 -16.89 12.22
C VAL A 100 9.65 -18.34 12.18
N ALA A 101 10.86 -18.60 11.67
CA ALA A 101 11.44 -19.94 11.61
C ALA A 101 11.72 -20.55 12.99
N ALA A 102 11.96 -19.72 14.00
CA ALA A 102 12.18 -20.16 15.38
C ALA A 102 10.89 -20.60 16.11
N LEU A 103 9.70 -20.32 15.55
CA LEU A 103 8.44 -20.74 16.16
C LEU A 103 8.26 -22.27 16.07
N GLN A 104 7.82 -22.88 17.17
CA GLN A 104 7.51 -24.31 17.19
C GLN A 104 6.26 -24.59 16.34
N LYS A 105 6.35 -25.59 15.46
CA LYS A 105 5.15 -26.12 14.79
C LYS A 105 4.38 -26.97 15.80
N VAL A 106 3.07 -26.76 15.84
CA VAL A 106 2.11 -27.59 16.59
C VAL A 106 1.74 -28.80 15.77
#